data_AF-A0A1I0PYJ5-F1
#
_entry.id   AF-A0A1I0PYJ5-F1
#
_cell.length_a   1.000
_cell.length_b   1.000
_cell.length_c   1.000
_cell.angle_alpha   90.00
_cell.angle_beta   90.00
_cell.angle_gamma   90.00
#
_symmetry.space_group_name_H-M   'P 1'
#
loop_
_entity.id
_entity.type
_entity.pdbx_description
1 polymer ?
#
loop_
_entity_poly.entity_id
_entity_poly.type
_entity_poly.pdbx_seq_one_letter_code
_entity_poly.pdbx_strand_id
1 'polypeptide(L)' 'MTCPHLEYRDDDGRFDAPRAYCGAADQFVQAMRADVCNDRYDLDHATDCEIFLAHEGEGATPAEDAAGGES' A
#
# COMPACT_ATOMS: atom_id res chain seq x y z
N MET A 1 6.02 -8.90 -6.32
CA MET A 1 6.39 -7.66 -7.05
C MET A 1 6.32 -6.50 -6.08
N THR A 2 7.26 -5.56 -6.08
CA THR A 2 7.20 -4.43 -5.14
C THR A 2 5.87 -3.67 -5.23
N CYS A 3 5.32 -3.33 -4.06
CA CYS A 3 4.12 -2.53 -3.89
C CYS A 3 4.20 -1.22 -4.70
N PRO A 4 3.15 -0.87 -5.48
CA PRO A 4 3.17 0.31 -6.36
C PRO A 4 3.21 1.64 -5.59
N HIS A 5 2.86 1.65 -4.30
CA HIS A 5 2.87 2.84 -3.46
C HIS A 5 4.15 3.01 -2.65
N LEU A 6 5.15 2.13 -2.81
CA LEU A 6 6.42 2.24 -2.10
C LEU A 6 7.41 3.11 -2.91
N GLU A 7 7.87 4.19 -2.28
CA GLU A 7 8.93 5.04 -2.80
C GLU A 7 10.06 5.19 -1.77
N TYR A 8 11.26 5.53 -2.23
CA TYR A 8 12.35 5.97 -1.35
C TYR A 8 12.60 7.45 -1.57
N ARG A 9 12.24 8.28 -0.59
CA ARG A 9 12.31 9.75 -0.68
C ARG A 9 13.31 10.31 0.32
N ASP A 10 13.93 11.41 -0.08
CA ASP A 10 14.70 12.26 0.83
C ASP A 10 13.75 13.23 1.56
N ASP A 11 14.10 13.63 2.79
CA ASP A 11 13.31 14.56 3.61
C ASP A 11 14.17 15.79 3.96
N ASP A 12 14.61 16.52 2.93
CA ASP A 12 15.49 17.70 3.04
C ASP A 12 16.74 17.43 3.91
N GLY A 13 17.34 16.26 3.74
CA GLY A 13 18.51 15.83 4.51
C GLY A 13 18.25 15.51 5.99
N ARG A 14 16.99 15.38 6.44
CA ARG A 14 16.66 14.90 7.80
C ARG A 14 17.23 13.50 8.09
N PHE A 15 17.40 12.69 7.05
CA PHE A 15 17.96 11.36 7.13
C PHE A 15 19.26 11.29 6.34
N ASP A 16 20.18 10.42 6.78
CA ASP A 16 21.46 10.21 6.10
C ASP A 16 21.33 9.54 4.71
N ALA A 17 20.14 9.02 4.39
CA ALA A 17 19.81 8.39 3.13
C ALA A 17 18.29 8.41 2.89
N PRO A 18 17.83 8.28 1.63
CA PRO A 18 16.41 8.18 1.31
C PRO A 18 15.70 7.08 2.11
N ARG A 19 14.53 7.40 2.66
CA ARG A 19 13.72 6.51 3.51
C ARG A 19 12.46 6.06 2.79
N ALA A 20 11.98 4.89 3.20
CA ALA A 20 10.75 4.32 2.67
C ALA A 20 9.57 5.24 2.97
N TYR A 21 8.86 5.63 1.92
CA TYR A 21 7.68 6.48 1.93
C TYR A 21 6.53 5.69 1.30
N CYS A 22 5.40 5.64 1.99
CA CYS A 22 4.18 5.02 1.48
C CYS A 22 3.28 6.11 0.90
N GLY A 23 3.07 6.10 -0.41
CA GLY A 23 2.17 7.04 -1.09
C GLY A 23 0.69 6.86 -0.72
N ALA A 24 0.26 5.63 -0.41
CA ALA A 24 -1.12 5.34 -0.01
C ALA A 24 -1.48 5.94 1.37
N ALA A 25 -0.51 6.01 2.29
CA ALA A 25 -0.68 6.63 3.61
C ALA A 25 -0.08 8.05 3.71
N ASP A 26 0.52 8.53 2.62
CA ASP A 26 1.26 9.79 2.52
C ASP A 26 2.22 10.06 3.69
N GLN A 27 3.04 9.06 4.05
CA GLN A 27 3.99 9.18 5.16
C GLN A 27 5.20 8.26 5.02
N PHE A 28 6.29 8.63 5.72
CA PHE A 28 7.41 7.73 5.94
C PHE A 28 6.99 6.52 6.78
N VAL A 29 7.49 5.34 6.41
CA VAL A 29 7.20 4.08 7.08
C VAL A 29 8.45 3.43 7.65
N GLN A 30 8.26 2.56 8.63
CA GLN A 30 9.35 1.81 9.23
C GLN A 30 9.94 0.78 8.25
N ALA A 31 11.18 0.37 8.50
CA ALA A 31 11.87 -0.63 7.68
C ALA A 31 11.07 -1.94 7.56
N MET A 32 10.46 -2.43 8.65
CA MET A 32 9.64 -3.65 8.62
C MET A 32 8.46 -3.54 7.65
N ARG A 33 7.80 -2.37 7.57
CA ARG A 33 6.75 -2.14 6.59
C ARG A 33 7.33 -2.14 5.18
N ALA A 34 8.48 -1.51 4.98
CA ALA A 34 9.14 -1.51 3.68
C ALA A 34 9.51 -2.93 3.24
N ASP A 35 9.84 -3.84 4.16
CA ASP A 35 10.11 -5.24 3.83
C ASP A 35 8.85 -5.98 3.34
N VAL A 36 7.69 -5.76 3.97
CA VAL A 36 6.39 -6.25 3.46
C VAL A 36 6.12 -5.68 2.06
N CYS A 37 6.24 -4.36 1.89
CA CYS A 37 5.99 -3.71 0.60
C CYS A 37 6.97 -4.11 -0.51
N ASN A 38 8.16 -4.62 -0.16
CA ASN A 38 9.14 -5.14 -1.12
C ASN A 38 8.97 -6.64 -1.40
N ASP A 39 7.96 -7.29 -0.81
CA ASP A 39 7.74 -8.74 -0.84
C ASP A 39 8.96 -9.55 -0.40
N ARG A 40 9.61 -9.11 0.69
CA ARG A 40 10.74 -9.83 1.28
C ARG A 40 10.27 -10.88 2.27
N TYR A 41 11.09 -11.91 2.47
CA TYR A 41 10.89 -12.91 3.52
C TYR A 41 9.55 -13.66 3.41
N ASP A 42 9.12 -13.98 2.18
CA ASP A 42 7.85 -14.63 1.87
C ASP A 42 6.61 -13.83 2.30
N LEU A 43 6.76 -12.52 2.49
CA LEU A 43 5.66 -11.57 2.65
C LEU A 43 5.20 -11.09 1.27
N ASP A 44 3.93 -10.72 1.16
CA ASP A 44 3.33 -10.16 -0.05
C ASP A 44 2.51 -8.93 0.29
N HIS A 45 2.82 -7.80 -0.33
CA HIS A 45 2.12 -6.54 -0.08
C HIS A 45 0.60 -6.60 -0.36
N ALA A 46 0.16 -7.46 -1.28
CA ALA A 46 -1.25 -7.61 -1.62
C ALA A 46 -2.02 -8.47 -0.61
N THR A 47 -1.34 -9.17 0.31
CA THR A 47 -2.01 -9.97 1.36
C THR A 47 -1.64 -9.54 2.78
N ASP A 48 -0.41 -9.09 3.00
CA ASP A 48 0.14 -8.84 4.33
C ASP A 48 0.24 -7.34 4.70
N CYS A 49 0.04 -6.43 3.75
CA CYS A 49 0.08 -4.99 4.00
C CYS A 49 -1.34 -4.41 4.17
N GLU A 50 -1.73 -4.07 5.39
CA GLU A 50 -3.05 -3.54 5.68
C GLU A 50 -3.32 -2.16 5.05
N ILE A 51 -2.27 -1.35 4.81
CA ILE A 51 -2.41 -0.06 4.12
C ILE A 51 -2.72 -0.26 2.64
N PHE A 52 -2.03 -1.20 1.98
CA PHE A 52 -2.30 -1.50 0.56
C PHE A 52 -3.72 -2.03 0.40
N LEU A 53 -4.11 -3.00 1.23
CA LEU A 53 -5.44 -3.58 1.21
C LEU A 53 -6.55 -2.55 1.44
N ALA A 54 -6.36 -1.63 2.39
CA ALA A 54 -7.30 -0.53 2.62
C ALA A 54 -7.42 0.36 1.37
N HIS A 55 -6.28 0.84 0.87
CA HIS A 55 -6.23 1.75 -0.28
C HIS A 55 -6.85 1.16 -1.55
N GLU A 56 -6.58 -0.12 -1.86
CA GLU A 56 -7.18 -0.80 -3.01
C GLU A 56 -8.67 -1.11 -2.78
N GLY A 57 -9.05 -1.42 -1.54
CA GLY A 57 -10.44 -1.64 -1.14
C GLY A 57 -11.30 -0.37 -1.20
N GLU A 58 -10.71 0.81 -0.96
CA GLU A 58 -11.35 2.12 -1.10
C GLU A 58 -11.58 2.49 -2.58
N GLY A 59 -10.76 1.96 -3.50
CA GLY A 59 -10.92 2.10 -4.95
C GLY A 59 -11.87 1.09 -5.60
N ALA A 60 -12.21 0.00 -4.91
CA ALA A 60 -13.23 -0.93 -5.32
C ALA A 60 -14.62 -0.34 -5.01
N THR A 61 -15.16 0.45 -5.95
CA THR A 61 -16.59 0.79 -5.93
C THR A 61 -17.36 -0.50 -5.68
N PRO A 62 -18.22 -0.61 -4.65
CA PRO A 62 -19.10 -1.76 -4.54
C PRO A 62 -19.84 -1.84 -5.87
N ALA A 63 -19.69 -2.96 -6.57
CA ALA A 63 -20.48 -3.23 -7.74
C ALA A 63 -21.95 -3.12 -7.29
N GLU A 64 -22.60 -2.04 -7.71
CA GLU A 64 -24.02 -1.86 -7.51
C GLU A 64 -24.71 -3.13 -8.00
N ASP A 65 -25.43 -3.72 -7.06
CA ASP A 65 -26.28 -4.88 -7.17
C ASP A 65 -27.03 -4.86 -8.50
N ALA A 66 -26.65 -5.78 -9.38
CA ALA A 66 -27.36 -6.05 -10.61
C ALA A 66 -28.73 -6.65 -10.27
N ALA A 67 -29.77 -5.81 -10.38
CA ALA A 67 -31.13 -6.13 -10.82
C ALA A 67 -31.76 -7.44 -10.28
N GLY A 68 -32.62 -7.29 -9.27
CA GLY A 68 -33.69 -8.25 -8.94
C GLY A 68 -35.07 -7.63 -9.16
N GLY A 69 -35.52 -7.54 -10.42
CA GLY A 69 -36.91 -7.29 -10.76
C GLY A 69 -37.67 -8.60 -10.97
N GLU A 70 -38.69 -8.85 -10.15
CA GLU A 70 -39.76 -9.85 -10.30
C GLU A 70 -40.80 -9.57 -9.20
N SER A 71 -42.12 -9.52 -9.37
CA SER A 71 -43.09 -9.68 -10.47
C SER A 71 -44.29 -8.78 -10.22
#